data_AF-A0AAW1UZU3-F1
#
_entry.id   AF-A0AAW1UZU3-F1
#
_cell.length_a   1.000
_cell.length_b   1.000
_cell.length_c   1.000
_cell.angle_alpha   90.00
_cell.angle_beta   90.00
_cell.angle_gamma   90.00
#
_symmetry.space_group_name_H-M   'P 1'
#
loop_
_entity.id
_entity.type
_entity.pdbx_description
1 polymer ?
#
loop_
_entity_poly.entity_id
_entity_poly.type
_entity_poly.pdbx_seq_one_letter_code
_entity_poly.pdbx_strand_id
1 'polypeptide(L)'
;MSRYAKYINLTKQTTEYARRMKRLSDRIFTEVTRTTNSKSMKVVKLFSEQPVNLRKDIHAYYPRHPEIGKLMLMLRYYGLYRDEHADFQDEMKRMRALRGKVEPERKSRKTFTNIFEGRNKTVNSTQTSDTPES
;
A
#
# COMPACT_ATOMS: atom_id res chain seq x y z
N MET A 1 -10.62 -56.46 6.89
CA MET A 1 -10.33 -55.06 7.27
C MET A 1 -8.96 -54.66 6.73
N SER A 2 -8.85 -53.51 6.06
CA SER A 2 -7.58 -53.00 5.53
C SER A 2 -6.60 -52.67 6.65
N ARG A 3 -5.29 -52.90 6.43
CA ARG A 3 -4.21 -52.54 7.36
C ARG A 3 -4.23 -51.05 7.73
N TYR A 4 -4.66 -50.19 6.79
CA TYR A 4 -4.81 -48.75 7.01
C TYR A 4 -5.85 -48.44 8.10
N ALA A 5 -7.02 -49.09 8.05
CA ALA A 5 -8.07 -48.89 9.04
C ALA A 5 -7.61 -49.28 10.46
N LYS A 6 -6.76 -50.32 10.58
CA LYS A 6 -6.17 -50.74 11.85
C LYS A 6 -5.25 -49.65 12.43
N TYR A 7 -4.47 -48.96 11.59
CA TYR A 7 -3.62 -47.84 12.01
C TYR A 7 -4.43 -46.63 12.48
N ILE A 8 -5.48 -46.24 11.75
CA ILE A 8 -6.38 -45.14 12.13
C ILE A 8 -7.08 -45.41 13.47
N ASN A 9 -7.42 -46.67 13.75
CA ASN A 9 -7.98 -47.04 15.05
C ASN A 9 -6.93 -46.96 16.16
N LEU A 10 -5.68 -47.35 15.88
CA LEU A 10 -4.58 -47.28 16.84
C LEU A 10 -4.20 -45.84 17.20
N THR A 11 -4.23 -44.90 16.26
CA THR A 11 -3.95 -43.47 16.52
C THR A 11 -5.02 -42.80 17.38
N LYS A 12 -6.25 -43.34 17.39
CA LYS A 12 -7.37 -42.87 18.24
C LYS A 12 -7.33 -43.46 19.65
N GLN A 13 -6.56 -44.52 19.90
CA GLN A 13 -6.43 -45.12 21.22
C GLN A 13 -5.54 -44.28 22.14
N THR A 14 -5.83 -44.31 23.44
CA THR A 14 -5.10 -43.52 24.45
C THR A 14 -3.90 -44.26 25.06
N THR A 15 -3.53 -45.43 24.52
CA THR A 15 -2.41 -46.25 25.00
C THR A 15 -1.07 -45.52 24.85
N GLU A 16 -0.10 -45.85 25.71
CA GLU A 16 1.24 -45.25 25.64
C GLU A 16 1.94 -45.49 24.30
N TYR A 17 1.75 -46.69 23.71
CA TYR A 17 2.26 -46.99 22.36
C TYR A 17 1.67 -46.06 21.30
N ALA A 18 0.34 -45.86 21.30
CA ALA A 18 -0.33 -44.97 20.36
C ALA A 18 0.18 -43.52 20.47
N ARG A 19 0.38 -43.02 21.70
CA ARG A 19 0.95 -41.68 21.94
C ARG A 19 2.37 -41.55 21.40
N ARG A 20 3.22 -42.57 21.60
CA ARG A 20 4.60 -42.60 21.07
C ARG A 20 4.60 -42.63 19.55
N MET A 21 3.72 -43.43 18.93
CA MET A 21 3.61 -43.51 17.47
C MET A 21 3.11 -42.21 16.86
N LYS A 22 2.11 -41.57 17.48
CA LYS A 22 1.65 -40.25 17.05
C LYS A 22 2.76 -39.19 17.14
N ARG A 23 3.50 -39.13 18.26
CA ARG A 23 4.63 -38.19 18.38
C ARG A 23 5.72 -38.45 17.35
N LEU A 24 5.97 -39.72 17.02
CA LEU A 24 6.94 -40.10 16.00
C LEU A 24 6.49 -39.67 14.61
N SER A 25 5.22 -39.93 14.23
CA SER A 25 4.69 -39.49 12.95
C SER A 25 4.74 -37.97 12.81
N ASP A 26 4.33 -37.25 13.86
CA ASP A 26 4.34 -35.79 13.88
C ASP A 26 5.79 -35.27 13.69
N ARG A 27 6.81 -35.97 14.21
CA ARG A 27 8.21 -35.61 14.00
C ARG A 27 8.71 -35.92 12.59
N ILE A 28 8.35 -37.07 12.04
CA ILE A 28 8.74 -37.49 10.68
C ILE A 28 8.17 -36.53 9.64
N PHE A 29 6.91 -36.11 9.81
CA PHE A 29 6.22 -35.21 8.89
C PHE A 29 6.33 -33.73 9.28
N THR A 30 7.17 -33.40 10.26
CA THR A 30 7.42 -32.01 10.70
C THR A 30 6.14 -31.27 11.12
N GLU A 31 5.19 -32.00 11.70
CA GLU A 31 4.01 -31.47 12.37
C GLU A 31 4.32 -31.13 13.84
N VAL A 32 3.33 -30.62 14.56
CA VAL A 32 3.49 -30.16 15.94
C VAL A 32 3.58 -31.35 16.90
N THR A 33 4.79 -31.64 17.41
CA THR A 33 5.04 -32.79 18.29
C THR A 33 4.64 -32.59 19.74
N ARG A 34 4.67 -31.35 20.25
CA ARG A 34 4.26 -31.02 21.61
C ARG A 34 2.75 -30.90 21.69
N THR A 35 2.16 -31.35 22.79
CA THR A 35 0.72 -31.14 23.04
C THR A 35 0.46 -29.65 23.25
N THR A 36 0.07 -28.95 22.19
CA THR A 36 -0.21 -27.52 22.20
C THR A 36 -1.70 -27.26 22.37
N ASN A 37 -2.03 -26.15 23.04
CA ASN A 37 -3.41 -25.68 23.15
C ASN A 37 -3.97 -25.29 21.76
N SER A 38 -5.29 -25.41 21.57
CA SER A 38 -5.99 -25.00 20.36
C SER A 38 -5.73 -23.53 20.01
N LYS A 39 -5.62 -22.64 21.00
CA LYS A 39 -5.24 -21.24 20.80
C LYS A 39 -3.83 -21.08 20.20
N SER A 40 -2.87 -21.90 20.63
CA SER A 40 -1.48 -21.85 20.15
C SER A 40 -1.34 -22.38 18.72
N MET A 41 -2.22 -23.30 18.30
CA MET A 41 -2.27 -23.78 16.91
C MET A 41 -2.62 -22.69 15.89
N LYS A 42 -3.21 -21.56 16.33
CA LYS A 42 -3.44 -20.39 15.47
C LYS A 42 -2.15 -19.88 14.84
N VAL A 43 -1.04 -19.89 15.57
CA VAL A 43 0.26 -19.40 15.07
C VAL A 43 0.76 -20.30 13.94
N VAL A 44 0.64 -21.61 14.09
CA VAL A 44 0.98 -22.58 13.05
C VAL A 44 0.17 -22.32 11.79
N LYS A 45 -1.14 -22.11 11.92
CA LYS A 45 -2.03 -21.78 10.79
C LYS A 45 -1.67 -20.45 10.12
N LEU A 46 -1.36 -19.43 10.92
CA LEU A 46 -1.01 -18.10 10.43
C LEU A 46 0.25 -18.12 9.56
N PHE A 47 1.24 -18.96 9.91
CA PHE A 47 2.49 -19.08 9.15
C PHE A 47 2.45 -20.17 8.07
N SER A 48 1.52 -21.14 8.15
CA SER A 48 1.31 -22.11 7.07
C SER A 48 0.59 -21.50 5.87
N GLU A 49 -0.23 -20.48 6.09
CA GLU A 49 -0.96 -19.79 5.02
C GLU A 49 -0.20 -18.55 4.55
N GLN A 50 -0.42 -18.16 3.29
CA GLN A 50 0.07 -16.88 2.80
C GLN A 50 -0.64 -15.72 3.53
N PRO A 51 0.10 -14.77 4.12
CA PRO A 51 -0.47 -13.59 4.75
C PRO A 51 -1.37 -12.83 3.78
N VAL A 52 -2.51 -12.36 4.30
CA VAL A 52 -3.57 -11.69 3.53
C VAL A 52 -2.99 -10.57 2.64
N ASN A 53 -2.13 -9.72 3.20
CA ASN A 53 -1.57 -8.57 2.48
C ASN A 53 -0.66 -8.94 1.29
N LEU A 54 -0.10 -10.15 1.28
CA LEU A 54 0.78 -10.63 0.22
C LEU A 54 0.02 -11.37 -0.88
N ARG A 55 -1.27 -11.68 -0.65
CA ARG A 55 -2.11 -12.35 -1.66
C ARG A 55 -2.25 -11.44 -2.87
N LYS A 56 -2.08 -12.01 -4.06
CA LYS A 56 -2.13 -11.28 -5.34
C LYS A 56 -3.44 -10.51 -5.51
N ASP A 57 -4.53 -11.15 -5.12
CA ASP A 57 -5.88 -10.61 -5.21
C ASP A 57 -6.07 -9.32 -4.40
N ILE A 58 -5.21 -9.09 -3.40
CA ILE A 58 -5.27 -7.94 -2.50
C ILE A 58 -4.30 -6.85 -2.92
N HIS A 59 -3.00 -7.15 -3.02
CA HIS A 59 -2.02 -6.09 -3.33
C HIS A 59 -2.04 -5.64 -4.79
N ALA A 60 -2.42 -6.52 -5.72
CA ALA A 60 -2.52 -6.21 -7.15
C ALA A 60 -3.96 -5.97 -7.59
N TYR A 61 -4.82 -5.52 -6.67
CA TYR A 61 -6.24 -5.27 -6.93
C TYR A 61 -6.45 -4.24 -8.05
N TYR A 62 -5.73 -3.11 -8.00
CA TYR A 62 -5.74 -2.12 -9.08
C TYR A 62 -4.61 -2.36 -10.07
N PRO A 63 -4.87 -2.18 -11.38
CA PRO A 63 -3.81 -2.21 -12.37
C PRO A 63 -2.86 -1.03 -12.18
N ARG A 64 -1.65 -1.17 -12.72
CA ARG A 64 -0.60 -0.15 -12.64
C ARG A 64 -0.85 0.99 -13.63
N HIS A 65 -1.85 1.84 -13.34
CA HIS A 65 -2.23 2.97 -14.20
C HIS A 65 -1.08 3.91 -14.60
N PRO A 66 -0.12 4.27 -13.73
CA PRO A 66 0.99 5.14 -14.11
C PRO A 66 1.91 4.53 -15.18
N GLU A 67 2.09 3.21 -15.15
CA GLU A 67 2.91 2.50 -16.14
C GLU A 67 2.20 2.49 -17.50
N ILE A 68 0.91 2.16 -17.49
CA ILE A 68 0.08 2.14 -18.70
C ILE A 68 -0.01 3.54 -19.32
N GLY A 69 -0.27 4.58 -18.51
CA GLY A 69 -0.35 5.96 -18.98
C GLY A 69 0.96 6.44 -19.59
N LYS A 70 2.10 6.15 -18.95
CA LYS A 70 3.42 6.47 -19.51
C LYS A 70 3.70 5.72 -20.80
N LEU A 71 3.35 4.43 -20.87
CA LEU A 71 3.52 3.62 -22.06
C LEU A 71 2.74 4.21 -23.24
N MET A 72 1.46 4.50 -23.06
CA MET A 72 0.60 5.06 -24.12
C MET A 72 1.06 6.46 -24.56
N LEU A 73 1.51 7.28 -23.60
CA LEU A 73 2.10 8.58 -23.90
C LEU A 73 3.35 8.46 -24.78
N MET A 74 4.26 7.53 -24.45
CA MET A 74 5.47 7.30 -25.25
C MET A 74 5.14 6.78 -26.65
N LEU A 75 4.17 5.87 -26.76
CA LEU A 75 3.69 5.39 -28.06
C LEU A 75 3.08 6.52 -28.91
N ARG A 76 2.38 7.47 -28.28
CA ARG A 76 1.89 8.69 -28.96
C ARG A 76 3.04 9.52 -29.52
N TYR A 77 4.10 9.75 -28.73
CA TYR A 77 5.26 10.51 -29.19
C TYR A 77 6.03 9.84 -30.32
N TYR A 78 6.09 8.50 -30.33
CA TYR A 78 6.69 7.76 -31.43
C TYR A 78 5.78 7.66 -32.67
N GLY A 79 4.53 8.13 -32.61
CA GLY A 79 3.56 7.99 -33.70
C GLY A 79 3.02 6.57 -33.89
N LEU A 80 3.27 5.67 -32.93
CA LEU A 80 2.81 4.28 -32.93
C LEU A 80 1.38 4.14 -32.40
N TYR A 81 0.90 5.13 -31.64
CA TYR A 81 -0.43 5.16 -31.06
C TYR A 81 -1.08 6.53 -31.30
N ARG A 82 -2.36 6.53 -31.67
CA ARG A 82 -3.17 7.75 -31.83
C ARG A 82 -4.13 7.86 -30.65
N ASP A 83 -3.96 8.90 -29.84
CA ASP A 83 -4.81 9.21 -28.69
C ASP A 83 -5.77 10.35 -29.04
N GLU A 84 -6.96 10.00 -29.56
CA GLU A 84 -7.97 10.97 -29.96
C GLU A 84 -8.47 11.84 -28.81
N HIS A 85 -8.48 11.27 -27.59
CA HIS A 85 -8.92 11.99 -26.40
C HIS A 85 -7.92 13.10 -26.04
N ALA A 86 -6.63 12.77 -26.05
CA ALA A 86 -5.59 13.75 -25.80
C ALA A 86 -5.50 14.80 -26.92
N ASP A 87 -5.66 14.40 -28.19
CA ASP A 87 -5.73 15.33 -29.33
C ASP A 87 -6.88 16.35 -29.18
N PHE A 88 -8.06 15.88 -28.76
CA PHE A 88 -9.19 16.77 -28.50
C PHE A 88 -8.91 17.74 -27.35
N GLN A 89 -8.32 17.27 -26.25
CA GLN A 89 -7.96 18.14 -25.13
C GLN A 89 -6.95 19.21 -25.53
N ASP A 90 -5.94 18.85 -26.33
CA ASP A 90 -4.89 19.77 -26.78
C ASP A 90 -5.47 20.84 -27.72
N GLU A 91 -6.37 20.47 -28.63
CA GLU A 91 -7.06 21.45 -29.50
C GLU A 91 -8.00 22.36 -28.69
N MET A 92 -8.72 21.83 -27.69
CA MET A 92 -9.53 22.66 -26.80
C MET A 92 -8.70 23.65 -25.99
N LYS A 93 -7.51 23.25 -25.52
CA LYS A 93 -6.58 24.15 -24.82
C LYS A 93 -6.08 25.25 -25.75
N ARG A 94 -5.72 24.90 -26.99
CA ARG A 94 -5.31 25.86 -28.02
C ARG A 94 -6.40 26.90 -28.30
N MET A 95 -7.63 26.46 -28.54
CA MET A 95 -8.77 27.35 -28.77
C MET A 95 -9.08 28.24 -27.57
N ARG A 96 -8.92 27.72 -26.35
CA ARG A 96 -9.06 28.50 -25.12
C ARG A 96 -7.98 29.57 -25.00
N ALA A 97 -6.74 29.26 -25.37
CA ALA A 97 -5.64 30.21 -25.37
C ALA A 97 -5.88 31.36 -26.36
N LEU A 98 -6.38 31.06 -27.56
CA LEU A 98 -6.77 32.08 -28.55
C LEU A 98 -7.87 33.02 -28.04
N ARG A 99 -8.76 32.54 -27.16
CA ARG A 99 -9.78 33.36 -26.49
C ARG A 99 -9.22 34.15 -25.29
N GLY A 100 -7.92 34.09 -25.03
CA GLY A 100 -7.28 34.73 -23.87
C GLY A 100 -7.58 34.05 -22.53
N LYS A 101 -8.24 32.88 -22.52
CA LYS A 101 -8.60 32.14 -21.31
C LYS A 101 -7.52 31.12 -20.91
N VAL A 102 -6.25 31.51 -21.05
CA VAL A 102 -5.11 30.63 -20.72
C VAL A 102 -5.14 30.31 -19.23
N GLU A 103 -4.75 29.09 -18.87
CA GLU A 103 -4.60 28.72 -17.47
C GLU A 103 -3.56 29.63 -16.82
N PRO A 104 -3.88 30.31 -15.70
CA PRO A 104 -2.95 31.22 -15.06
C PRO A 104 -1.72 30.45 -14.56
N GLU A 105 -0.55 31.10 -14.65
CA GLU A 105 0.68 30.52 -14.13
C GLU A 105 0.53 30.23 -12.63
N ARG A 106 0.84 28.99 -12.24
CA ARG A 106 0.74 28.57 -10.83
C ARG A 106 1.84 29.27 -10.03
N LYS A 107 1.44 30.24 -9.21
CA LYS A 107 2.36 30.94 -8.29
C LYS A 107 3.07 29.96 -7.37
N SER A 108 4.40 30.08 -7.27
CA SER A 108 5.21 29.23 -6.39
C SER A 108 4.90 29.51 -4.91
N ARG A 109 5.00 28.48 -4.05
CA ARG A 109 4.71 28.61 -2.60
C ARG A 109 5.47 29.74 -1.90
N LYS A 110 6.68 30.09 -2.36
CA LYS A 110 7.52 31.18 -1.81
C LYS A 110 6.85 32.56 -1.93
N THR A 111 6.03 32.76 -2.95
CA THR A 111 5.31 34.04 -3.12
C THR A 111 4.12 34.18 -2.16
N PHE A 112 3.60 33.08 -1.61
CA PHE A 112 2.51 33.12 -0.62
C PHE A 112 3.01 33.40 0.80
N THR A 113 4.20 32.91 1.18
CA THR A 113 4.77 33.10 2.53
C THR A 113 5.18 34.55 2.78
N ASN A 114 5.77 35.22 1.78
CA ASN A 114 6.18 36.63 1.88
C ASN A 114 4.99 37.60 2.10
N ILE A 115 3.79 37.23 1.63
CA ILE A 115 2.56 38.01 1.86
C ILE A 115 2.11 37.94 3.32
N PHE A 116 2.39 36.84 4.02
CA PHE A 116 2.00 36.63 5.41
C PHE A 116 3.04 37.17 6.40
N GLU A 117 4.34 37.03 6.09
CA GLU A 117 5.43 37.57 6.92
C GLU A 117 5.51 39.10 6.91
N GLY A 118 5.14 39.75 5.79
CA GLY A 118 5.13 41.21 5.68
C GLY A 118 4.06 41.92 6.54
N ARG A 119 3.00 41.21 6.96
CA ARG A 119 1.94 41.76 7.83
C ARG A 119 2.28 41.76 9.33
N ASN A 120 3.14 40.84 9.78
CA ASN A 120 3.48 40.70 11.20
C ASN A 120 4.66 41.60 11.62
N LYS A 121 5.44 42.13 10.68
CA LYS A 121 6.57 43.02 10.98
C LYS A 121 6.15 44.47 11.29
N THR A 122 5.04 44.94 10.74
CA THR A 122 4.55 46.32 10.95
C THR A 122 3.82 46.52 12.28
N VAL A 123 3.45 45.44 13.00
CA VAL A 123 2.72 45.54 14.27
C VAL A 123 3.67 45.66 15.47
N ASN A 124 4.92 45.19 15.34
CA ASN A 124 5.88 45.13 16.45
C ASN A 124 6.87 46.31 16.52
N SER A 125 6.81 47.28 15.60
CA SER A 125 7.74 48.43 15.57
C SER A 125 7.19 49.71 16.22
N THR A 126 6.00 49.68 16.82
CA THR A 126 5.32 50.88 17.37
C THR A 126 5.42 50.97 18.91
N GLN A 127 6.23 50.13 19.58
CA GLN A 127 6.33 50.10 21.05
C GLN A 127 7.78 50.19 21.56
N THR A 128 8.61 51.11 21.06
CA THR A 128 9.90 51.45 21.71
C THR A 128 10.33 52.88 21.39
N SER A 129 9.59 53.87 21.88
CA SER A 129 10.11 55.21 22.12
C SER A 129 9.13 55.87 23.08
N ASP A 130 9.47 55.92 24.37
CA ASP A 130 9.07 56.95 25.33
C ASP A 130 9.27 56.41 26.77
N THR A 131 10.52 56.44 27.23
CA THR A 131 10.83 56.57 28.66
C THR A 131 12.05 57.47 28.80
N PRO A 132 11.88 58.74 29.23
CA PRO A 132 13.00 59.59 29.59
C PRO A 132 13.53 59.19 30.96
N GLU A 133 14.84 58.94 31.05
CA GLU A 133 15.57 58.81 32.29
C GLU A 133 15.56 60.13 33.06
N SER A 134 15.15 60.08 34.33
CA SER A 134 15.51 61.04 35.39
C SER A 134 15.38 60.36 36.75
#